data_AF-A0A2E8UUZ4-F1
#
_entry.id   AF-A0A2E8UUZ4-F1
#
_cell.length_a   1.000
_cell.length_b   1.000
_cell.length_c   1.000
_cell.angle_alpha   90.00
_cell.angle_beta   90.00
_cell.angle_gamma   90.00
#
_symmetry.space_group_name_H-M   'P 1'
#
loop_
_entity.id
_entity.type
_entity.pdbx_description
1 polymer ?
#
loop_
_entity_poly.entity_id
_entity_poly.type
_entity_poly.pdbx_seq_one_letter_code
_entity_poly.pdbx_strand_id
1 'polypeptide(L)'
;MDIAWISLTLLFVILLLILLFNKKAKDKPNREINIHEKIAINDINVQKTNTPSLRISLSEKDLSLKELIRIFKNYELNLNSNGIFEKKINADASYFVANLNEPGYFNNDKDIKGFTFFYIAKNHIFDRHVSDQMEKDSDMLLKQLNGVLLENTSKE
;
A
#
# COMPACT_ATOMS: atom_id res chain seq x y z
N MET A 1 10.65 22.16 62.10
CA MET A 1 10.23 21.81 60.73
C MET A 1 11.52 21.58 59.96
N ASP A 2 11.86 20.30 59.79
CA ASP A 2 13.24 19.86 59.63
C ASP A 2 13.78 20.13 58.23
N ILE A 3 15.09 20.37 58.16
CA ILE A 3 15.87 20.53 56.91
C ILE A 3 15.52 19.48 55.84
N ALA A 4 15.09 18.29 56.27
CA ALA A 4 14.64 17.18 55.43
C ALA A 4 13.38 17.50 54.60
N TRP A 5 12.43 18.27 55.14
CA TRP A 5 11.25 18.71 54.39
C TRP A 5 11.60 19.81 53.37
N ILE A 6 12.58 20.64 53.71
CA ILE A 6 13.10 21.69 52.81
C ILE A 6 13.88 21.06 51.65
N SER A 7 14.71 20.05 51.92
CA SER A 7 15.46 19.35 50.87
C SER A 7 14.56 18.55 49.93
N LEU A 8 13.49 17.92 50.47
CA LEU A 8 12.53 17.16 49.67
C LEU A 8 11.73 18.06 48.71
N THR A 9 11.28 19.22 49.19
CA THR A 9 10.55 20.18 48.35
C THR A 9 11.44 20.78 47.27
N LEU A 10 12.71 21.06 47.58
CA LEU A 10 13.68 21.55 46.60
C LEU A 10 13.94 20.53 45.48
N LEU A 11 14.13 19.25 45.81
CA LEU A 11 14.32 18.18 44.84
C LEU A 11 13.09 18.03 43.91
N PHE A 12 11.89 18.12 44.49
CA PHE A 12 10.64 17.98 43.74
C PHE A 12 10.43 19.14 42.75
N VAL A 13 10.79 20.37 43.14
CA VAL A 13 10.73 21.54 42.24
C VAL A 13 11.72 21.41 41.09
N ILE A 14 12.93 20.91 41.33
CA ILE A 14 13.92 20.65 40.28
C ILE A 14 13.40 19.62 39.27
N LEU A 15 12.78 18.54 39.75
CA LEU A 15 12.16 17.53 38.89
C LEU A 15 11.05 18.11 38.00
N LEU A 16 10.18 18.95 38.59
CA LEU A 16 9.11 19.64 37.84
C LEU A 16 9.68 20.57 36.76
N LEU A 17 10.76 21.30 37.05
CA LEU A 17 11.44 22.14 36.06
C LEU A 17 11.98 21.29 34.90
N ILE A 18 12.67 20.18 35.19
CA ILE A 18 13.19 19.28 34.15
C ILE A 18 12.05 18.75 33.25
N LEU A 19 10.92 18.35 33.85
CA LEU A 19 9.74 17.89 33.11
C LEU A 19 9.11 18.97 32.22
N LEU A 20 9.07 20.23 32.70
CA LEU A 20 8.57 21.36 31.91
C LEU A 20 9.51 21.72 30.75
N PHE A 21 10.82 21.69 30.97
CA PHE A 21 11.81 21.99 29.92
C PHE A 21 11.93 20.89 28.86
N ASN A 22 11.71 19.61 29.23
CA ASN A 22 11.67 18.50 28.27
C ASN A 22 10.41 18.52 27.37
N LYS A 23 9.40 19.33 27.71
CA LYS A 23 8.17 19.46 26.93
C LYS A 23 8.27 20.44 25.75
N LYS A 24 9.43 21.04 25.51
CA LYS A 24 9.75 21.62 24.18
C LYS A 24 10.02 20.48 23.20
N ALA A 25 8.96 19.78 22.83
CA ALA A 25 8.91 19.05 21.57
C ALA A 25 9.37 20.04 20.50
N LYS A 26 10.42 19.66 19.77
CA LYS A 26 10.89 20.39 18.59
C LYS A 26 9.67 20.80 17.77
N ASP A 27 9.50 22.09 17.53
CA ASP A 27 8.68 22.56 16.42
C ASP A 27 9.28 21.90 15.17
N LYS A 28 8.66 20.81 14.72
CA LYS A 28 8.95 20.25 13.40
C LYS A 28 8.66 21.40 12.44
N PRO A 29 9.58 21.73 11.51
CA PRO A 29 9.28 22.73 10.52
C PRO A 29 7.97 22.33 9.84
N ASN A 30 7.04 23.27 9.79
CA ASN A 30 5.78 23.17 9.08
C ASN A 30 6.12 22.97 7.59
N ARG A 31 6.41 21.73 7.22
CA ARG A 31 6.40 21.30 5.84
C ARG A 31 4.93 21.23 5.50
N GLU A 32 4.39 22.33 4.99
CA GLU A 32 3.27 22.25 4.07
C GLU A 32 3.69 21.26 2.99
N ILE A 33 3.25 20.02 3.14
CA ILE A 33 3.27 19.09 2.04
C ILE A 33 2.22 19.68 1.11
N ASN A 34 2.64 20.46 0.11
CA ASN A 34 1.82 20.72 -1.06
C ASN A 34 1.64 19.36 -1.74
N ILE A 35 0.69 18.59 -1.23
CA ILE A 35 0.20 17.43 -1.92
C ILE A 35 -0.52 18.02 -3.13
N HIS A 36 0.11 17.94 -4.30
CA HIS A 36 -0.62 17.99 -5.57
C HIS A 36 -1.44 16.71 -5.67
N GLU A 37 -2.38 16.58 -4.75
CA GLU A 37 -3.34 15.51 -4.71
C GLU A 37 -4.41 15.91 -5.72
N LYS A 38 -4.22 15.45 -6.95
CA LYS A 38 -5.35 15.13 -7.79
C LYS A 38 -5.98 13.85 -7.22
N ILE A 39 -6.47 13.88 -5.97
CA ILE A 39 -7.39 12.83 -5.51
C ILE A 39 -8.65 13.09 -6.33
N ALA A 40 -8.90 12.22 -7.30
CA ALA A 40 -10.26 12.01 -7.73
C ALA A 40 -11.00 11.30 -6.58
N ILE A 41 -11.45 12.06 -5.60
CA ILE A 41 -12.55 11.62 -4.74
C ILE A 41 -13.78 11.73 -5.63
N ASN A 42 -14.02 10.69 -6.43
CA ASN A 42 -15.30 10.59 -7.12
C ASN A 42 -16.34 10.26 -6.05
N ASP A 43 -17.10 11.29 -5.74
CA ASP A 43 -18.42 11.35 -5.12
C ASP A 43 -18.92 10.17 -4.26
N ILE A 44 -19.32 10.61 -3.07
CA ILE A 44 -20.18 9.98 -2.10
C ILE A 44 -21.41 9.38 -2.81
N ASN A 45 -21.80 8.17 -2.38
CA ASN A 45 -23.07 7.47 -2.64
C ASN A 45 -23.17 6.53 -3.87
N VAL A 46 -22.43 5.42 -3.87
CA VAL A 46 -22.92 4.14 -4.44
C VAL A 46 -22.35 2.98 -3.61
N GLN A 47 -23.20 2.04 -3.20
CA GLN A 47 -22.84 0.73 -2.62
C GLN A 47 -22.09 -0.18 -3.62
N LYS A 48 -21.00 0.30 -4.21
CA LYS A 48 -20.00 -0.51 -4.90
C LYS A 48 -18.75 -0.47 -4.04
N THR A 49 -18.29 -1.64 -3.63
CA THR A 49 -16.97 -1.80 -3.02
C THR A 49 -15.92 -1.28 -4.01
N ASN A 50 -15.53 -0.02 -3.87
CA ASN A 50 -14.46 0.61 -4.65
C ASN A 50 -13.14 0.05 -4.14
N THR A 51 -12.89 -1.23 -4.41
CA THR A 51 -11.60 -1.88 -4.18
C THR A 51 -10.59 -1.17 -5.07
N PRO A 52 -9.61 -0.44 -4.52
CA PRO A 52 -8.62 0.24 -5.35
C PRO A 52 -7.89 -0.78 -6.21
N SER A 53 -7.87 -0.54 -7.52
CA SER A 53 -7.31 -1.49 -8.48
C SER A 53 -6.60 -0.82 -9.64
N LEU A 54 -5.49 -1.42 -10.07
CA LEU A 54 -4.69 -1.01 -11.22
C LEU A 54 -4.67 -2.15 -12.25
N ARG A 55 -4.99 -1.85 -13.51
CA ARG A 55 -5.07 -2.85 -14.57
C ARG A 55 -3.95 -2.63 -15.59
N ILE A 56 -3.24 -3.70 -15.89
CA ILE A 56 -2.13 -3.71 -16.85
C ILE A 56 -2.44 -4.71 -17.95
N SER A 57 -2.35 -4.29 -19.21
CA SER A 57 -2.33 -5.18 -20.36
C SER A 57 -0.88 -5.49 -20.72
N LEU A 58 -0.58 -6.73 -21.10
CA LEU A 58 0.69 -7.09 -21.70
C LEU A 58 0.65 -6.83 -23.22
N SER A 59 1.79 -6.46 -23.78
CA SER A 59 1.98 -6.34 -25.23
C SER A 59 2.45 -7.69 -25.77
N GLU A 60 1.64 -8.33 -26.63
CA GLU A 60 1.81 -9.54 -27.50
C GLU A 60 2.82 -10.65 -27.12
N LYS A 61 3.33 -10.67 -25.90
CA LYS A 61 4.34 -11.61 -25.45
C LYS A 61 3.63 -12.78 -24.82
N ASP A 62 3.78 -13.96 -25.43
CA ASP A 62 3.32 -15.23 -24.87
C ASP A 62 4.09 -15.53 -23.58
N LEU A 63 3.62 -14.98 -22.46
CA LEU A 63 4.20 -15.20 -21.14
C LEU A 63 3.61 -16.47 -20.56
N SER A 64 4.44 -17.49 -20.32
CA SER A 64 3.97 -18.70 -19.66
C SER A 64 3.76 -18.47 -18.16
N LEU A 65 2.80 -19.18 -17.55
CA LEU A 65 2.59 -19.13 -16.09
C LEU A 65 3.88 -19.45 -15.30
N LYS A 66 4.72 -20.36 -15.81
CA LYS A 66 5.99 -20.72 -15.17
C LYS A 66 6.97 -19.53 -15.13
N GLU A 67 7.04 -18.77 -16.22
CA GLU A 67 7.86 -17.55 -16.28
C GLU A 67 7.27 -16.45 -15.40
N LEU A 68 5.95 -16.29 -15.42
CA LEU A 68 5.26 -15.34 -14.56
C LEU A 68 5.55 -15.59 -13.08
N ILE A 69 5.43 -16.84 -12.62
CA ILE A 69 5.75 -17.23 -11.24
C ILE A 69 7.19 -16.86 -10.89
N ARG A 70 8.14 -17.10 -11.81
CA ARG A 70 9.55 -16.74 -11.59
C ARG A 70 9.74 -15.22 -11.48
N ILE A 71 9.10 -14.44 -12.34
CA ILE A 71 9.18 -12.98 -12.33
C ILE A 71 8.55 -12.43 -11.04
N PHE A 72 7.34 -12.86 -10.72
CA PHE A 72 6.56 -12.40 -9.57
C PHE A 72 7.22 -12.77 -8.24
N LYS A 73 7.93 -13.89 -8.17
CA LYS A 73 8.71 -14.27 -6.99
C LYS A 73 9.75 -13.22 -6.60
N ASN A 74 10.34 -12.49 -7.56
CA ASN A 74 11.29 -11.40 -7.28
C ASN A 74 10.63 -10.20 -6.58
N TYR A 75 9.30 -10.10 -6.66
CA TYR A 75 8.48 -9.08 -6.00
C TYR A 75 7.77 -9.61 -4.76
N GLU A 76 8.09 -10.84 -4.31
CA GLU A 76 7.42 -11.53 -3.20
C GLU A 76 5.93 -11.84 -3.45
N LEU A 77 5.52 -11.84 -4.72
CA LEU A 77 4.19 -12.26 -5.15
C LEU A 77 4.16 -13.78 -5.28
N ASN A 78 3.38 -14.43 -4.42
CA ASN A 78 3.25 -15.88 -4.37
C ASN A 78 1.86 -16.32 -4.81
N LEU A 79 1.78 -17.36 -5.64
CA LEU A 79 0.51 -17.94 -6.06
C LEU A 79 -0.15 -18.64 -4.86
N ASN A 80 -1.38 -18.23 -4.52
CA ASN A 80 -2.12 -18.77 -3.39
C ASN A 80 -3.05 -19.93 -3.80
N SER A 81 -3.74 -20.53 -2.83
CA SER A 81 -4.67 -21.65 -3.05
C SER A 81 -5.86 -21.29 -3.93
N ASN A 82 -6.18 -20.00 -4.05
CA ASN A 82 -7.28 -19.51 -4.88
C ASN A 82 -6.84 -19.27 -6.33
N GLY A 83 -5.59 -19.56 -6.70
CA GLY A 83 -5.11 -19.37 -8.07
C GLY A 83 -4.85 -17.91 -8.46
N ILE A 84 -4.67 -17.02 -7.48
CA ILE A 84 -4.23 -15.63 -7.69
C ILE A 84 -2.91 -15.38 -6.95
N PHE A 85 -2.16 -14.36 -7.34
CA PHE A 85 -0.95 -14.01 -6.60
C PHE A 85 -1.27 -13.08 -5.43
N GLU A 86 -0.56 -13.27 -4.34
CA GLU A 86 -0.64 -12.45 -3.13
C GLU A 86 0.74 -12.00 -2.71
N LYS A 87 0.85 -10.73 -2.32
CA LYS A 87 1.98 -10.23 -1.53
C LYS A 87 1.48 -9.76 -0.18
N LYS A 88 2.05 -10.32 0.87
CA LYS A 88 1.80 -9.90 2.25
C LYS A 88 2.70 -8.72 2.59
N ILE A 89 2.11 -7.61 2.99
CA ILE A 89 2.85 -6.44 3.48
C ILE A 89 3.12 -6.58 4.97
N ASN A 90 2.13 -7.10 5.71
CA ASN A 90 2.24 -7.43 7.13
C ASN A 90 1.20 -8.51 7.51
N ALA A 91 0.97 -8.72 8.80
CA ALA A 91 0.05 -9.74 9.29
C ALA A 91 -1.42 -9.54 8.84
N ASP A 92 -1.83 -8.28 8.65
CA ASP A 92 -3.23 -7.92 8.42
C ASP A 92 -3.51 -7.33 7.03
N ALA A 93 -2.45 -7.06 6.26
CA ALA A 93 -2.51 -6.34 5.00
C ALA A 93 -1.75 -7.06 3.88
N SER A 94 -2.44 -7.25 2.76
CA SER A 94 -1.93 -7.84 1.53
C SER A 94 -2.52 -7.10 0.34
N TYR A 95 -1.84 -7.16 -0.80
CA TYR A 95 -2.46 -6.92 -2.10
C TYR A 95 -2.38 -8.17 -2.96
N PHE A 96 -3.22 -8.20 -3.98
CA PHE A 96 -3.45 -9.35 -4.84
C PHE A 96 -3.26 -8.97 -6.30
N VAL A 97 -2.90 -9.97 -7.10
CA VAL A 97 -2.81 -9.85 -8.55
C VAL A 97 -3.60 -10.98 -9.17
N ALA A 98 -4.63 -10.63 -9.92
CA ALA A 98 -5.47 -11.55 -10.68
C ALA A 98 -5.14 -11.47 -12.18
N ASN A 99 -5.46 -12.55 -12.90
CA ASN A 99 -5.40 -12.56 -14.35
C ASN A 99 -6.43 -11.57 -14.92
N LEU A 100 -6.09 -10.86 -15.99
CA LEU A 100 -7.07 -10.02 -16.69
C LEU A 100 -8.12 -10.86 -17.45
N ASN A 101 -7.76 -12.08 -17.86
CA ASN A 101 -8.72 -13.02 -18.44
C ASN A 101 -9.70 -13.50 -17.37
N GLU A 102 -10.99 -13.52 -17.72
CA GLU A 102 -12.00 -14.18 -16.89
C GLU A 102 -11.71 -15.68 -16.78
N PRO A 103 -11.83 -16.30 -15.60
CA PRO A 103 -12.42 -15.80 -14.35
C PRO A 103 -11.47 -15.07 -13.39
N GLY A 104 -10.25 -14.74 -13.80
CA GLY A 104 -9.26 -14.01 -13.00
C GLY A 104 -8.20 -14.89 -12.31
N TYR A 105 -8.29 -16.22 -12.48
CA TYR A 105 -7.32 -17.19 -11.95
C TYR A 105 -6.20 -17.49 -12.96
N PHE A 106 -5.04 -17.89 -12.45
CA PHE A 106 -3.90 -18.34 -13.23
C PHE A 106 -3.90 -19.88 -13.33
N ASN A 107 -4.72 -20.43 -14.22
CA ASN A 107 -4.90 -21.88 -14.35
C ASN A 107 -4.45 -22.36 -15.73
N ASN A 108 -3.20 -22.81 -15.83
CA ASN A 108 -2.65 -23.42 -17.06
C ASN A 108 -2.68 -22.48 -18.29
N ASP A 109 -2.62 -21.17 -18.05
CA ASP A 109 -2.80 -20.16 -19.07
C ASP A 109 -1.61 -20.08 -20.03
N LYS A 110 -1.89 -20.26 -21.31
CA LYS A 110 -0.95 -20.02 -22.42
C LYS A 110 -1.13 -18.63 -23.07
N ASP A 111 -2.08 -17.83 -22.59
CA ASP A 111 -2.46 -16.54 -23.19
C ASP A 111 -2.79 -15.51 -22.10
N ILE A 112 -1.80 -15.15 -21.28
CA ILE A 112 -1.98 -14.15 -20.21
C ILE A 112 -1.99 -12.76 -20.85
N LYS A 113 -3.18 -12.16 -20.99
CA LYS A 113 -3.36 -10.84 -21.62
C LYS A 113 -2.94 -9.68 -20.73
N GLY A 114 -2.87 -9.89 -19.43
CA GLY A 114 -2.66 -8.82 -18.48
C GLY A 114 -2.98 -9.21 -17.05
N PHE A 115 -2.95 -8.21 -16.18
CA PHE A 115 -3.14 -8.38 -14.75
C PHE A 115 -4.04 -7.29 -14.17
N THR A 116 -4.74 -7.62 -13.09
CA THR A 116 -5.40 -6.65 -12.23
C THR A 116 -4.78 -6.72 -10.83
N PHE A 117 -4.13 -5.65 -10.41
CA PHE A 117 -3.64 -5.44 -9.06
C PHE A 117 -4.76 -4.84 -8.22
N PHE A 118 -4.99 -5.33 -7.01
CA PHE A 118 -6.00 -4.79 -6.12
C PHE A 118 -5.71 -5.12 -4.65
N TYR A 119 -6.27 -4.36 -3.73
CA TYR A 119 -6.24 -4.68 -2.30
C TYR A 119 -7.57 -4.35 -1.62
N ILE A 120 -7.86 -5.08 -0.55
CA ILE A 120 -9.08 -4.86 0.24
C ILE A 120 -8.72 -3.89 1.36
N ALA A 121 -9.19 -2.64 1.23
CA ALA A 121 -9.02 -1.61 2.23
C ALA A 121 -9.71 -2.01 3.54
N LYS A 122 -8.97 -2.05 4.64
CA LYS A 122 -9.51 -2.33 5.98
C LYS A 122 -9.50 -1.11 6.88
N ASN A 123 -8.49 -0.24 6.75
CA ASN A 123 -8.25 0.92 7.60
C ASN A 123 -7.29 1.92 6.92
N HIS A 124 -7.66 3.20 6.88
CA HIS A 124 -7.01 4.24 6.06
C HIS A 124 -5.46 4.34 6.17
N ILE A 125 -4.86 4.09 7.33
CA ILE A 125 -3.40 4.20 7.52
C ILE A 125 -2.67 2.99 6.90
N PHE A 126 -3.21 1.79 7.07
CA PHE A 126 -2.62 0.56 6.51
C PHE A 126 -2.83 0.51 4.99
N ASP A 127 -3.95 1.06 4.53
CA ASP A 127 -4.33 1.08 3.12
C ASP A 127 -3.34 1.93 2.28
N ARG A 128 -2.80 3.03 2.82
CA ARG A 128 -1.80 3.85 2.11
C ARG A 128 -0.51 3.07 1.85
N HIS A 129 0.03 2.38 2.86
CA HIS A 129 1.28 1.65 2.68
C HIS A 129 1.16 0.50 1.67
N VAL A 130 0.01 -0.18 1.68
CA VAL A 130 -0.31 -1.20 0.67
C VAL A 130 -0.42 -0.57 -0.71
N SER A 131 -1.10 0.58 -0.83
CA SER A 131 -1.25 1.30 -2.09
C SER A 131 0.09 1.73 -2.68
N ASP A 132 0.95 2.37 -1.88
CA ASP A 132 2.27 2.86 -2.33
C ASP A 132 3.15 1.69 -2.81
N GLN A 133 3.11 0.56 -2.09
CA GLN A 133 3.89 -0.62 -2.46
C GLN A 133 3.33 -1.31 -3.71
N MET A 134 2.00 -1.43 -3.80
CA MET A 134 1.33 -1.99 -4.98
C MET A 134 1.63 -1.15 -6.23
N GLU A 135 1.53 0.18 -6.14
CA GLU A 135 1.80 1.10 -7.24
C GLU A 135 3.27 0.96 -7.69
N LYS A 136 4.21 1.00 -6.75
CA LYS A 136 5.64 0.82 -7.06
C LYS A 136 5.92 -0.52 -7.76
N ASP A 137 5.39 -1.62 -7.22
CA ASP A 137 5.64 -2.96 -7.79
C ASP A 137 4.98 -3.10 -9.17
N SER A 138 3.79 -2.55 -9.34
CA SER A 138 3.07 -2.55 -10.61
C SER A 138 3.79 -1.72 -11.69
N ASP A 139 4.35 -0.57 -11.35
CA ASP A 139 5.14 0.27 -12.25
C ASP A 139 6.43 -0.41 -12.72
N MET A 140 7.09 -1.12 -11.80
CA MET A 140 8.28 -1.92 -12.12
C MET A 140 7.92 -3.08 -13.04
N LEU A 141 6.85 -3.82 -12.74
CA LEU A 141 6.36 -4.92 -13.56
C LEU A 141 5.88 -4.45 -14.94
N LEU A 142 5.20 -3.31 -15.01
CA LEU A 142 4.78 -2.65 -16.25
C LEU A 142 5.97 -2.42 -17.17
N LYS A 143 7.04 -1.82 -16.63
CA LYS A 143 8.29 -1.56 -17.37
C LYS A 143 9.02 -2.84 -17.75
N GLN A 144 9.09 -3.83 -16.86
CA GLN A 144 9.77 -5.08 -17.13
C GLN A 144 9.08 -5.92 -18.21
N LEU A 145 7.75 -5.90 -18.23
CA LEU A 145 6.92 -6.70 -19.12
C LEU A 145 6.45 -5.94 -20.36
N ASN A 146 6.91 -4.69 -20.55
CA ASN A 146 6.47 -3.78 -21.61
C ASN A 146 4.94 -3.69 -21.71
N GLY A 147 4.28 -3.62 -20.55
CA GLY A 147 2.82 -3.54 -20.47
C GLY A 147 2.32 -2.10 -20.69
N VAL A 148 1.00 -1.98 -20.84
CA VAL A 148 0.27 -0.71 -20.94
C VAL A 148 -0.73 -0.63 -19.81
N LEU A 149 -0.80 0.53 -19.15
CA LEU A 149 -1.79 0.79 -18.13
C LEU A 149 -3.17 0.96 -18.78
N LEU A 150 -4.16 0.25 -18.27
CA LEU A 150 -5.56 0.44 -18.66
C LEU A 150 -6.19 1.44 -17.69
N GLU A 151 -6.64 2.58 -18.20
CA GLU A 151 -7.38 3.54 -17.39
C GLU A 151 -8.70 2.91 -16.92
N ASN A 152 -9.05 3.11 -15.65
CA ASN A 152 -10.39 2.81 -15.12
C ASN A 152 -11.41 3.82 -15.67
N THR A 153 -11.52 3.95 -16.99
CA THR A 153 -12.61 4.68 -17.62
C THR A 153 -13.81 3.76 -17.64
N SER A 154 -14.60 3.78 -16.57
CA SER A 154 -16.01 3.37 -16.64
C SER A 154 -16.75 4.42 -17.49
N LYS A 155 -16.57 4.36 -18.81
CA LYS A 155 -17.51 4.96 -19.77
C LYS A 155 -18.37 3.82 -20.30
N GLU A 156 -19.40 3.50 -19.52
CA GLU A 156 -20.66 2.96 -20.04
C GLU A 156 -21.77 3.91 -19.60
#